data_AF-A0A973SSA7-F1
#
_entry.id   AF-A0A973SSA7-F1
#
_cell.length_a   1.000
_cell.length_b   1.000
_cell.length_c   1.000
_cell.angle_alpha   90.00
_cell.angle_beta   90.00
_cell.angle_gamma   90.00
#
_symmetry.space_group_name_H-M   'P 1'
#
loop_
_entity.id
_entity.type
_entity.pdbx_description
1 polymer ?
#
loop_
_entity_poly.entity_id
_entity_poly.type
_entity_poly.pdbx_seq_one_letter_code
_entity_poly.pdbx_strand_id
1 'polypeptide(L)'
;MKVTVVGGGSTYTPELAGGLAELEVDELVLMDPDRERLDVVGGLAARMLRGRTARVRLTQDLDEAVEGADAVLLQLRVGGQRARHGDETWPLECGCVGQETTGAGGLAKALRTIPEVLRIADRVRALAPGTWL
;
A
#
# COMPACT_ATOMS: atom_id res chain seq x y z
N MET A 1 6.95 -17.88 -4.20
CA MET A 1 5.90 -16.86 -4.21
C MET A 1 6.49 -15.46 -4.13
N LYS A 2 6.21 -14.60 -5.12
CA LYS A 2 6.46 -13.14 -5.10
C LYS A 2 5.21 -12.41 -4.62
N VAL A 3 5.29 -11.72 -3.50
CA VAL A 3 4.22 -10.87 -2.96
C VAL A 3 4.61 -9.41 -3.10
N THR A 4 3.74 -8.61 -3.70
CA THR A 4 3.92 -7.16 -3.83
C THR A 4 2.98 -6.43 -2.87
N VAL A 5 3.46 -5.36 -2.25
CA VAL A 5 2.65 -4.49 -1.39
C VAL A 5 2.72 -3.07 -1.94
N VAL A 6 1.59 -2.58 -2.48
CA VAL A 6 1.44 -1.21 -2.93
C VAL A 6 0.97 -0.34 -1.75
N GLY A 7 1.75 0.68 -1.43
CA GLY A 7 1.68 1.38 -0.14
C GLY A 7 2.63 0.78 0.91
N GLY A 8 3.79 0.26 0.49
CA GLY A 8 4.80 -0.36 1.35
C GLY A 8 5.38 0.55 2.44
N GLY A 9 5.23 1.88 2.33
CA GLY A 9 5.59 2.88 3.36
C GLY A 9 4.50 3.09 4.42
N SER A 10 3.47 2.26 4.43
CA SER A 10 2.42 2.23 5.46
C SER A 10 2.99 1.85 6.82
N THR A 11 2.48 2.47 7.90
CA THR A 11 2.82 2.07 9.28
C THR A 11 2.38 0.65 9.61
N TYR A 12 1.53 0.03 8.80
CA TYR A 12 1.07 -1.35 8.95
C TYR A 12 1.97 -2.39 8.26
N THR A 13 2.92 -1.97 7.40
CA THR A 13 3.83 -2.89 6.72
C THR A 13 4.63 -3.79 7.69
N PRO A 14 5.10 -3.34 8.86
CA PRO A 14 5.81 -4.23 9.80
C PRO A 14 4.95 -5.38 10.31
N GLU A 15 3.67 -5.14 10.59
CA GLU A 15 2.72 -6.19 11.01
C GLU A 15 2.49 -7.18 9.87
N LEU A 16 2.25 -6.68 8.65
CA LEU A 16 2.11 -7.51 7.45
C LEU A 16 3.37 -8.37 7.20
N ALA A 17 4.56 -7.77 7.32
CA ALA A 17 5.82 -8.48 7.18
C ALA A 17 5.95 -9.59 8.23
N GLY A 18 5.54 -9.33 9.48
CA GLY A 18 5.50 -10.35 10.54
C GLY A 18 4.59 -11.53 10.19
N GLY A 19 3.40 -11.27 9.64
CA GLY A 19 2.48 -12.33 9.20
C GLY A 19 3.01 -13.11 7.99
N LEU A 20 3.54 -12.42 6.97
CA LEU A 20 4.14 -13.05 5.78
C LEU A 20 5.36 -13.90 6.11
N ALA A 21 6.05 -13.59 7.21
CA ALA A 21 7.20 -14.34 7.68
C ALA A 21 6.86 -15.80 8.05
N GLU A 22 5.60 -16.10 8.36
CA GLU A 22 5.09 -17.43 8.71
C GLU A 22 4.62 -18.23 7.47
N LEU A 23 4.77 -17.66 6.26
CA LEU A 23 4.38 -18.26 4.99
C LEU A 23 5.61 -18.49 4.08
N GLU A 24 5.44 -19.34 3.05
CA GLU A 24 6.46 -19.59 2.04
C GLU A 24 6.49 -18.46 0.99
N VAL A 25 7.07 -17.32 1.36
CA VAL A 25 7.31 -16.17 0.48
C VAL A 25 8.79 -16.13 0.09
N ASP A 26 9.07 -16.12 -1.22
CA ASP A 26 10.44 -16.05 -1.76
C ASP A 26 10.89 -14.59 -1.94
N GLU A 27 9.96 -13.72 -2.32
CA GLU A 27 10.22 -12.30 -2.54
C GLU A 27 9.06 -11.45 -2.03
N LEU A 28 9.38 -10.45 -1.22
CA LEU A 28 8.48 -9.37 -0.81
C LEU A 28 8.94 -8.08 -1.48
N VAL A 29 8.10 -7.53 -2.35
CA VAL A 29 8.34 -6.21 -2.96
C VAL A 29 7.48 -5.17 -2.28
N LEU A 30 8.11 -4.17 -1.69
CA LEU A 30 7.44 -3.02 -1.09
C LEU A 30 7.53 -1.84 -2.06
N MET A 31 6.37 -1.39 -2.51
CA MET A 31 6.25 -0.25 -3.42
C MET A 31 5.54 0.90 -2.74
N ASP A 32 6.15 2.08 -2.75
CA ASP A 32 5.52 3.31 -2.28
C ASP A 32 6.08 4.51 -3.06
N PRO A 33 5.25 5.47 -3.50
CA PRO A 33 5.77 6.69 -4.12
C PRO A 33 6.57 7.56 -3.15
N ASP A 34 6.33 7.47 -1.83
CA ASP A 34 7.08 8.22 -0.82
C ASP A 34 8.36 7.48 -0.41
N ARG A 35 9.50 7.95 -0.95
CA ARG A 35 10.82 7.33 -0.73
C ARG A 35 11.23 7.33 0.75
N GLU A 36 10.97 8.41 1.47
CA GLU A 36 11.38 8.55 2.86
C GLU A 36 10.65 7.52 3.72
N ARG A 37 9.32 7.43 3.55
CA ARG A 37 8.52 6.42 4.25
C ARG A 37 8.90 5.01 3.87
N LEU A 38 9.16 4.76 2.59
CA LEU A 38 9.58 3.46 2.09
C LEU A 38 10.93 3.03 2.67
N ASP A 39 11.91 3.92 2.72
CA ASP A 39 13.24 3.61 3.26
C ASP A 39 13.16 3.28 4.76
N VAL A 40 12.38 4.06 5.53
CA VAL A 40 12.21 3.85 6.97
C VAL A 40 11.45 2.55 7.26
N VAL A 41 10.25 2.41 6.71
CA VAL A 41 9.37 1.28 7.00
C VAL A 41 9.84 0.01 6.30
N GLY A 42 10.22 0.12 5.03
CA GLY A 42 10.75 -1.00 4.25
C GLY A 42 12.08 -1.50 4.79
N GLY A 43 12.94 -0.60 5.28
CA GLY A 43 14.17 -0.97 5.99
C GLY A 43 13.90 -1.77 7.27
N LEU A 44 12.87 -1.39 8.04
CA LEU A 44 12.43 -2.15 9.22
C LEU A 44 11.88 -3.54 8.83
N ALA A 45 10.97 -3.61 7.85
CA ALA A 45 10.40 -4.86 7.37
C ALA A 45 11.50 -5.81 6.84
N ALA A 46 12.46 -5.28 6.07
CA ALA A 46 13.61 -6.05 5.60
C ALA A 46 14.44 -6.63 6.76
N ARG A 47 14.65 -5.87 7.84
CA ARG A 47 15.35 -6.36 9.04
C ARG A 47 14.57 -7.44 9.78
N MET A 48 13.25 -7.31 9.86
CA MET A 48 12.38 -8.32 10.50
C MET A 48 12.39 -9.66 9.75
N LEU A 49 12.56 -9.62 8.43
CA LEU A 49 12.61 -10.80 7.57
C LEU A 49 14.02 -11.38 7.38
N ARG A 50 15.08 -10.76 7.94
CA ARG A 50 16.45 -11.30 7.84
C ARG A 50 16.53 -12.69 8.47
N GLY A 51 17.19 -13.61 7.76
CA GLY A 51 17.34 -15.00 8.21
C GLY A 51 16.13 -15.89 7.91
N ARG A 52 15.09 -15.35 7.26
CA ARG A 52 13.98 -16.11 6.66
C ARG A 52 14.13 -16.15 5.13
N THR A 53 13.26 -16.89 4.45
CA THR A 53 13.31 -17.18 3.01
C THR A 53 13.03 -15.99 2.10
N ALA A 54 12.29 -14.98 2.57
CA ALA A 54 11.86 -13.87 1.73
C ALA A 54 12.95 -12.83 1.48
N ARG A 55 13.35 -12.64 0.22
CA ARG A 55 14.12 -11.47 -0.23
C ARG A 55 13.23 -10.23 -0.20
N VAL A 56 13.69 -9.13 0.38
CA VAL A 56 12.93 -7.86 0.38
C VAL A 56 13.50 -6.89 -0.64
N ARG A 57 12.67 -6.41 -1.57
CA ARG A 57 13.00 -5.36 -2.54
C ARG A 57 12.14 -4.12 -2.29
N LEU A 58 12.75 -2.95 -2.34
CA LEU A 58 12.05 -1.66 -2.26
C LEU A 58 12.07 -1.01 -3.65
N THR A 59 10.95 -0.47 -4.11
CA THR A 59 10.88 0.29 -5.36
C THR A 59 9.83 1.40 -5.29
N GLN A 60 9.99 2.46 -6.09
CA GLN A 60 8.96 3.48 -6.30
C GLN A 60 8.23 3.25 -7.63
N ASP A 61 8.67 2.28 -8.44
CA ASP A 61 8.09 1.95 -9.73
C ASP A 61 7.02 0.86 -9.55
N LEU A 62 5.80 1.16 -9.99
CA LEU A 62 4.68 0.24 -9.86
C LEU A 62 4.84 -0.97 -10.77
N ASP A 63 5.33 -0.77 -11.99
CA ASP A 63 5.41 -1.81 -13.00
C ASP A 63 6.47 -2.85 -12.62
N GLU A 64 7.65 -2.39 -12.19
CA GLU A 64 8.69 -3.26 -11.62
C GLU A 64 8.18 -4.03 -10.40
N ALA A 65 7.34 -3.40 -9.59
CA ALA A 65 6.79 -4.04 -8.40
C ALA A 65 5.88 -5.20 -8.79
N VAL A 66 4.89 -4.95 -9.66
CA VAL A 66 3.83 -5.92 -9.97
C VAL A 66 4.24 -6.98 -10.97
N GLU A 67 5.24 -6.75 -11.83
CA GLU A 67 5.64 -7.68 -12.88
C GLU A 67 5.95 -9.08 -12.32
N GLY A 68 5.19 -10.10 -12.76
CA GLY A 68 5.35 -11.48 -12.29
C GLY A 68 5.01 -11.73 -10.80
N ALA A 69 4.25 -10.84 -10.13
CA ALA A 69 3.79 -11.08 -8.77
C ALA A 69 2.73 -12.18 -8.72
N ASP A 70 2.76 -13.05 -7.69
CA ASP A 70 1.72 -14.05 -7.43
C ASP A 70 0.53 -13.43 -6.68
N ALA A 71 0.82 -12.46 -5.81
CA ALA A 71 -0.17 -11.65 -5.10
C ALA A 71 0.27 -10.18 -5.00
N VAL A 72 -0.69 -9.27 -5.07
CA VAL A 72 -0.52 -7.83 -4.89
C VAL A 72 -1.48 -7.37 -3.80
N LEU A 73 -0.95 -6.79 -2.72
CA LEU A 73 -1.71 -6.30 -1.59
C LEU A 73 -1.76 -4.77 -1.64
N LEU A 74 -2.95 -4.21 -1.48
CA LEU A 74 -3.18 -2.77 -1.48
C LEU A 74 -3.32 -2.24 -0.04
N GLN A 75 -2.41 -1.39 0.41
CA GLN A 75 -2.50 -0.67 1.68
C GLN A 75 -2.12 0.81 1.52
N LEU A 76 -2.82 1.47 0.59
CA LEU A 76 -2.55 2.84 0.18
C LEU A 76 -3.46 3.87 0.86
N ARG A 77 -2.92 5.08 1.02
CA ARG A 77 -3.67 6.28 1.43
C ARG A 77 -3.33 7.43 0.48
N VAL A 78 -4.13 7.60 -0.57
CA VAL A 78 -3.94 8.69 -1.53
C VAL A 78 -4.13 10.04 -0.84
N GLY A 79 -3.10 10.89 -0.91
CA GLY A 79 -3.04 12.19 -0.22
C GLY A 79 -2.53 12.13 1.23
N GLY A 80 -2.27 10.94 1.77
CA GLY A 80 -1.66 10.75 3.09
C GLY A 80 -2.48 11.31 4.26
N GLN A 81 -1.80 11.50 5.40
CA GLN A 81 -2.42 12.02 6.62
C GLN A 81 -2.89 13.48 6.47
N ARG A 82 -2.22 14.26 5.61
CA ARG A 82 -2.61 15.65 5.33
C ARG A 82 -3.99 15.73 4.68
N ALA A 83 -4.28 14.88 3.69
CA ALA A 83 -5.60 14.82 3.09
C ALA A 83 -6.65 14.33 4.10
N ARG A 84 -6.34 13.27 4.85
CA ARG A 84 -7.21 12.76 5.92
C ARG A 84 -7.59 13.86 6.92
N HIS A 85 -6.62 14.65 7.35
CA HIS A 85 -6.88 15.74 8.29
C HIS A 85 -7.95 16.69 7.74
N GLY A 86 -7.85 17.12 6.49
CA GLY A 86 -8.87 17.95 5.85
C GLY A 86 -10.22 17.24 5.69
N ASP A 87 -10.19 15.94 5.33
CA ASP A 87 -11.41 15.13 5.19
C ASP A 87 -12.18 15.00 6.51
N GLU A 88 -11.48 15.02 7.64
CA GLU A 88 -12.06 14.88 8.98
C GLU A 88 -12.39 16.24 9.63
N THR A 89 -11.72 17.33 9.26
CA THR A 89 -11.97 18.65 9.88
C THR A 89 -12.98 19.49 9.13
N TRP A 90 -12.90 19.56 7.79
CA TRP A 90 -13.79 20.42 7.00
C TRP A 90 -15.29 20.10 7.16
N PRO A 91 -15.73 18.82 7.19
CA PRO A 91 -17.14 18.52 7.38
C PRO A 91 -17.72 19.11 8.68
N LEU A 92 -16.91 19.24 9.73
CA LEU A 92 -17.33 19.81 11.01
C LEU A 92 -17.73 21.29 10.88
N GLU A 93 -17.07 22.05 10.01
CA GLU A 93 -17.41 23.45 9.70
C GLU A 93 -18.79 23.56 9.04
N CYS A 94 -19.23 22.49 8.38
CA CYS A 94 -20.56 22.38 7.76
C CYS A 94 -21.60 21.72 8.68
N GLY A 95 -21.30 21.54 9.97
CA GLY A 95 -22.18 20.84 10.92
C GLY A 95 -22.36 19.35 10.63
N CYS A 96 -21.48 18.75 9.83
CA CYS A 96 -21.49 17.33 9.46
C CYS A 96 -20.41 16.56 10.25
N VAL A 97 -20.59 15.24 10.38
CA VAL A 97 -19.55 14.39 11.00
C VAL A 97 -18.34 14.29 10.07
N GLY A 98 -17.16 14.58 10.61
CA GLY A 98 -15.87 14.30 9.98
C GLY A 98 -15.40 12.89 10.29
N GLN A 99 -15.29 12.03 9.28
CA GLN A 99 -14.84 10.64 9.43
C GLN A 99 -14.10 10.16 8.18
N GLU A 100 -13.13 9.28 8.38
CA GLU A 100 -12.18 8.85 7.35
C GLU A 100 -12.80 8.13 6.13
N THR A 101 -13.82 7.31 6.35
CA THR A 101 -14.33 6.32 5.38
C THR A 101 -15.82 6.46 5.07
N THR A 102 -16.52 7.35 5.76
CA THR A 102 -17.96 7.58 5.64
C THR A 102 -18.26 9.08 5.60
N GLY A 103 -19.45 9.44 5.16
CA GLY A 103 -19.85 10.85 5.04
C GLY A 103 -19.02 11.63 4.01
N ALA A 104 -18.94 12.95 4.19
CA ALA A 104 -18.25 13.84 3.26
C ALA A 104 -16.74 13.54 3.17
N GLY A 105 -16.08 13.26 4.30
CA GLY A 105 -14.67 12.89 4.34
C GLY A 105 -14.38 11.57 3.62
N GLY A 106 -15.21 10.54 3.90
CA GLY A 106 -15.14 9.27 3.19
C GLY A 106 -15.32 9.39 1.68
N LEU A 107 -16.30 10.18 1.23
CA LEU A 107 -16.51 10.45 -0.19
C LEU A 107 -15.30 11.15 -0.82
N ALA A 108 -14.75 12.18 -0.16
CA ALA A 108 -13.56 12.87 -0.64
C ALA A 108 -12.35 11.91 -0.77
N LYS A 109 -12.14 11.03 0.23
CA LYS A 109 -11.13 9.96 0.16
C LYS A 109 -11.39 9.01 -1.01
N ALA A 110 -12.63 8.57 -1.20
CA ALA A 110 -13.01 7.65 -2.27
C ALA A 110 -12.73 8.24 -3.66
N LEU A 111 -13.11 9.51 -3.88
CA LEU A 111 -12.88 10.22 -5.16
C LEU A 111 -11.39 10.31 -5.51
N ARG A 112 -10.50 10.42 -4.52
CA ARG A 112 -9.05 10.40 -4.76
C ARG A 112 -8.48 8.99 -4.92
N THR A 113 -9.06 8.00 -4.24
CA THR A 113 -8.49 6.64 -4.12
C THR A 113 -8.92 5.72 -5.26
N ILE A 114 -10.20 5.77 -5.66
CA ILE A 114 -10.76 4.86 -6.66
C ILE A 114 -9.99 4.93 -8.00
N PRO A 115 -9.68 6.11 -8.56
CA PRO A 115 -8.91 6.17 -9.81
C PRO A 115 -7.53 5.50 -9.72
N GLU A 116 -6.83 5.67 -8.59
CA GLU A 116 -5.52 5.03 -8.39
C GLU A 116 -5.63 3.52 -8.25
N VAL A 117 -6.64 3.02 -7.54
CA VAL A 117 -6.88 1.58 -7.42
C VAL A 117 -7.20 0.97 -8.79
N LEU A 118 -8.02 1.64 -9.61
CA LEU A 118 -8.33 1.20 -10.96
C LEU A 118 -7.07 1.19 -11.84
N ARG A 119 -6.25 2.24 -11.77
CA ARG A 119 -4.97 2.30 -12.47
C ARG A 119 -4.04 1.15 -12.06
N ILE A 120 -3.92 0.87 -10.76
CA ILE A 120 -3.11 -0.26 -10.25
C ILE A 120 -3.67 -1.58 -10.77
N ALA A 121 -4.99 -1.80 -10.69
CA ALA A 121 -5.62 -3.02 -11.18
C ALA A 121 -5.37 -3.26 -12.67
N ASP A 122 -5.41 -2.21 -13.50
CA ASP A 122 -5.09 -2.31 -14.92
C ASP A 122 -3.62 -2.64 -15.18
N ARG A 123 -2.69 -2.09 -14.39
CA ARG A 123 -1.26 -2.45 -14.47
C ARG A 123 -1.02 -3.90 -14.04
N VAL A 124 -1.62 -4.34 -12.94
CA VAL A 124 -1.54 -5.74 -12.48
C VAL A 124 -2.08 -6.68 -13.54
N ARG A 125 -3.26 -6.40 -14.11
CA ARG A 125 -3.83 -7.21 -15.20
C ARG A 125 -2.91 -7.32 -16.41
N ALA A 126 -2.20 -6.24 -16.76
CA ALA A 126 -1.32 -6.20 -17.92
C ALA A 126 0.02 -6.93 -17.69
N LEU A 127 0.61 -6.80 -16.49
CA LEU A 127 1.98 -7.24 -16.21
C LEU A 127 2.05 -8.56 -15.42
N ALA A 128 0.95 -8.95 -14.78
CA ALA A 128 0.86 -10.14 -13.96
C ALA A 128 -0.54 -10.77 -14.11
N PRO A 129 -0.84 -11.35 -15.29
CA PRO A 129 -2.13 -11.99 -15.52
C PRO A 129 -2.26 -13.24 -14.64
N GLY A 130 -3.37 -13.35 -13.91
CA GLY A 130 -3.63 -14.46 -12.97
C GLY A 130 -3.21 -14.20 -11.52
N THR A 131 -2.62 -13.05 -11.25
CA THR A 131 -2.28 -12.58 -9.90
C THR A 131 -3.51 -12.33 -9.05
N TRP A 132 -3.41 -12.65 -7.76
CA TRP A 132 -4.39 -12.21 -6.76
C TRP A 132 -4.15 -10.74 -6.41
N LEU A 133 -5.17 -9.91 -6.56
CA LEU A 133 -5.18 -8.49 -6.15
C LEU A 133 -6.23 -8.27 -5.06
#